data_AF-A0A078K7A7-F1
#
_entry.id   AF-A0A078K7A7-F1
#
_cell.length_a   1.000
_cell.length_b   1.000
_cell.length_c   1.000
_cell.angle_alpha   90.00
_cell.angle_beta   90.00
_cell.angle_gamma   90.00
#
_symmetry.space_group_name_H-M   'P 1'
#
loop_
_entity.id
_entity.type
_entity.pdbx_description
1 polymer ?
#
loop_
_entity_poly.entity_id
_entity_poly.type
_entity_poly.pdbx_seq_one_letter_code
_entity_poly.pdbx_strand_id
1 'polypeptide(L)'
;MTEDHKNNKEYAILSSSNICDTFDTLRRFFPDELNNFGEYIINGGQYKKHFCKSNCTDIDKINGYILWLFNSILNGIYNCDSKESCITVAFVYILGWLSYKLDQKTENRVIKLNDFYNMYIANGNEYKKSIDNDTEYKTYKDIIDKNKKLMDIDIKVISKFYYAFNNLCKMYTELSKAKNKSEEYLKYVNNFVDNYNTLFNDKNANLFKRVLSAASYDYNYIKNTLNVESIKNKIPELSNERTAPQASGSSFKGTQMDDSSSGTSTSDSETKVSETENELSNSETAKSIPLVINKLIPIPFIFVVTLILLGIVYKYSLFGFRKRSQKQYLREKLKK
;
A
#
# COMPACT_ATOMS: atom_id res chain seq x y z
N MET A 1 -11.16 3.45 -33.92
CA MET A 1 -9.94 2.89 -33.32
C MET A 1 -8.79 3.84 -33.56
N THR A 2 -8.60 4.88 -32.73
CA THR A 2 -7.35 5.70 -32.65
C THR A 2 -7.35 6.74 -31.52
N GLU A 3 -8.36 6.81 -30.65
CA GLU A 3 -8.43 7.81 -29.57
C GLU A 3 -7.85 7.33 -28.21
N ASP A 4 -7.69 6.01 -28.02
CA ASP A 4 -7.39 5.41 -26.71
C ASP A 4 -5.90 5.34 -26.33
N HIS A 5 -5.00 5.61 -27.30
CA HIS A 5 -3.55 5.54 -27.06
C HIS A 5 -2.95 6.86 -26.53
N LYS A 6 -3.66 8.00 -26.66
CA LYS A 6 -3.13 9.30 -26.25
C LYS A 6 -3.41 9.63 -24.78
N ASN A 7 -4.52 9.15 -24.22
CA ASN A 7 -4.89 9.36 -22.80
C ASN A 7 -4.12 8.45 -21.82
N ASN A 8 -3.46 7.42 -22.32
CA ASN A 8 -2.86 6.40 -21.47
C ASN A 8 -1.46 6.81 -20.95
N LYS A 9 -0.65 7.55 -21.72
CA LYS A 9 0.69 8.00 -21.25
C LYS A 9 0.67 8.96 -20.06
N GLU A 10 -0.46 9.60 -19.81
CA GLU A 10 -0.62 10.66 -18.80
C GLU A 10 -0.44 10.16 -17.35
N TYR A 11 -0.37 8.84 -17.13
CA TYR A 11 -0.37 8.22 -15.80
C TYR A 11 0.80 7.27 -15.51
N ALA A 12 1.85 7.26 -16.35
CA ALA A 12 3.06 6.46 -16.08
C ALA A 12 3.81 7.06 -14.88
N ILE A 13 3.55 6.59 -13.66
CA ILE A 13 4.07 7.22 -12.44
C ILE A 13 5.24 6.44 -11.89
N LEU A 14 5.21 5.11 -11.93
CA LEU A 14 6.30 4.31 -11.39
C LEU A 14 7.54 4.26 -12.29
N SER A 15 7.36 4.33 -13.62
CA SER A 15 8.48 4.34 -14.56
C SER A 15 9.16 5.70 -14.71
N SER A 16 8.48 6.78 -14.30
CA SER A 16 8.90 8.17 -14.52
C SER A 16 9.35 8.89 -13.25
N SER A 17 9.16 8.27 -12.09
CA SER A 17 9.45 8.88 -10.80
C SER A 17 10.26 7.95 -9.89
N ASN A 18 11.10 8.54 -9.05
CA ASN A 18 11.86 7.81 -8.01
C ASN A 18 10.96 7.38 -6.83
N ILE A 19 9.63 7.21 -7.03
CA ILE A 19 8.69 6.89 -5.95
C ILE A 19 9.01 5.53 -5.34
N CYS A 20 9.10 4.46 -6.14
CA CYS A 20 9.41 3.12 -5.61
C CYS A 20 10.77 3.10 -4.88
N ASP A 21 11.80 3.72 -5.45
CA ASP A 21 13.13 3.80 -4.84
C ASP A 21 13.12 4.60 -3.53
N THR A 22 12.30 5.65 -3.46
CA THR A 22 12.10 6.42 -2.23
C THR A 22 11.42 5.57 -1.16
N PHE A 23 10.43 4.76 -1.53
CA PHE A 23 9.79 3.82 -0.60
C PHE A 23 10.69 2.64 -0.23
N ASP A 24 11.56 2.16 -1.12
CA ASP A 24 12.61 1.20 -0.79
C ASP A 24 13.56 1.77 0.27
N THR A 25 13.96 3.03 0.10
CA THR A 25 14.77 3.75 1.07
C THR A 25 14.03 3.94 2.40
N LEU A 26 12.75 4.31 2.35
CA LEU A 26 11.90 4.43 3.53
C LEU A 26 11.88 3.13 4.33
N ARG A 27 11.64 1.98 3.68
CA ARG A 27 11.56 0.66 4.34
C ARG A 27 12.90 0.21 4.92
N ARG A 28 14.04 0.70 4.44
CA ARG A 28 15.32 0.47 5.10
C ARG A 28 15.44 1.24 6.42
N PHE A 29 14.87 2.44 6.47
CA PHE A 29 14.91 3.30 7.65
C PHE A 29 13.80 2.99 8.66
N PHE A 30 12.62 2.66 8.17
CA PHE A 30 11.43 2.32 8.94
C PHE A 30 10.76 1.13 8.24
N PRO A 31 11.23 -0.10 8.50
CA PRO A 31 10.68 -1.33 7.94
C PRO A 31 9.18 -1.46 8.12
N ASP A 32 8.54 -2.21 7.22
CA ASP A 32 7.11 -2.48 7.28
C ASP A 32 6.78 -3.38 8.48
N GLU A 33 7.67 -4.33 8.80
CA GLU A 33 7.46 -5.29 9.88
C GLU A 33 7.63 -4.68 11.27
N LEU A 34 6.79 -5.14 12.20
CA LEU A 34 6.98 -4.96 13.63
C LEU A 34 8.00 -5.97 14.15
N ASN A 35 8.66 -5.66 15.26
CA ASN A 35 9.47 -6.65 15.97
C ASN A 35 8.59 -7.69 16.69
N ASN A 36 9.24 -8.67 17.33
CA ASN A 36 8.55 -9.75 18.04
C ASN A 36 7.69 -9.29 19.23
N PHE A 37 7.83 -8.03 19.66
CA PHE A 37 7.05 -7.40 20.72
C PHE A 37 5.90 -6.53 20.18
N GLY A 38 5.66 -6.51 18.86
CA GLY A 38 4.66 -5.65 18.24
C GLY A 38 5.08 -4.17 18.17
N GLU A 39 6.37 -3.87 18.34
CA GLU A 39 6.90 -2.51 18.30
C GLU A 39 7.48 -2.17 16.92
N TYR A 40 7.45 -0.89 16.56
CA TYR A 40 8.09 -0.43 15.33
C TYR A 40 9.60 -0.57 15.39
N ILE A 41 10.17 -1.03 14.27
CA ILE A 41 11.61 -1.02 14.05
C ILE A 41 11.96 0.30 13.36
N ILE A 42 12.92 1.04 13.91
CA ILE A 42 13.38 2.31 13.33
C ILE A 42 14.90 2.29 13.29
N ASN A 43 15.42 2.09 12.08
CA ASN A 43 16.85 2.01 11.78
C ASN A 43 17.43 3.35 11.33
N GLY A 44 16.58 4.27 10.84
CA GLY A 44 17.00 5.56 10.30
C GLY A 44 16.58 6.76 11.16
N GLY A 45 17.31 7.86 11.00
CA GLY A 45 17.04 9.14 11.68
C GLY A 45 16.54 10.26 10.76
N GLN A 46 16.17 9.96 9.51
CA GLN A 46 15.87 10.99 8.50
C GLN A 46 14.69 11.87 8.89
N TYR A 47 13.70 11.32 9.59
CA TYR A 47 12.55 12.06 10.13
C TYR A 47 12.98 13.27 10.98
N LYS A 48 14.10 13.18 11.71
CA LYS A 48 14.60 14.24 12.62
C LYS A 48 14.97 15.53 11.91
N LYS A 49 15.28 15.47 10.61
CA LYS A 49 15.57 16.66 9.78
C LYS A 49 14.31 17.47 9.48
N HIS A 50 13.16 16.82 9.52
CA HIS A 50 11.88 17.39 9.12
C HIS A 50 10.97 17.66 10.32
N PHE A 51 11.02 16.81 11.35
CA PHE A 51 10.18 16.93 12.53
C PHE A 51 10.82 16.25 13.75
N CYS A 52 10.47 16.73 14.94
CA CYS A 52 10.81 16.18 16.25
C CYS A 52 12.30 15.83 16.44
N LYS A 53 13.06 16.80 16.98
CA LYS A 53 14.52 16.70 17.17
C LYS A 53 14.92 15.91 18.44
N SER A 54 14.04 15.80 19.44
CA SER A 54 14.23 14.99 20.65
C SER A 54 12.88 14.58 21.28
N ASN A 55 12.87 13.45 22.01
CA ASN A 55 11.71 12.89 22.75
C ASN A 55 10.42 12.69 21.91
N CYS A 56 10.52 11.90 20.84
CA CYS A 56 9.42 11.64 19.90
C CYS A 56 8.65 10.37 20.24
N THR A 57 7.32 10.43 20.23
CA THR A 57 6.46 9.24 20.17
C THR A 57 6.60 8.56 18.81
N ASP A 58 6.07 7.34 18.68
CA ASP A 58 6.07 6.64 17.38
C ASP A 58 5.30 7.40 16.30
N ILE A 59 4.21 8.07 16.68
CA ILE A 59 3.38 8.86 15.75
C ILE A 59 4.13 10.12 15.29
N ASP A 60 4.91 10.75 16.18
CA ASP A 60 5.78 11.87 15.80
C ASP A 60 6.83 11.45 14.78
N LYS A 61 7.39 10.24 14.92
CA LYS A 61 8.35 9.69 13.95
C LYS A 61 7.67 9.42 12.62
N ILE A 62 6.46 8.85 12.62
CA ILE A 62 5.64 8.69 11.41
C ILE A 62 5.44 10.04 10.72
N ASN A 63 5.03 11.08 11.46
CA ASN A 63 4.86 12.43 10.93
C ASN A 63 6.14 12.99 10.29
N GLY A 64 7.29 12.83 10.95
CA GLY A 64 8.56 13.26 10.38
C GLY A 64 8.95 12.50 9.10
N TYR A 65 8.56 11.22 8.97
CA TYR A 65 8.74 10.47 7.73
C TYR A 65 7.76 10.85 6.63
N ILE A 66 6.53 11.27 6.95
CA ILE A 66 5.60 11.86 5.97
C ILE A 66 6.21 13.13 5.35
N LEU A 67 6.75 14.02 6.18
CA LEU A 67 7.41 15.24 5.71
C LEU A 67 8.68 14.93 4.90
N TRP A 68 9.42 13.89 5.28
CA TRP A 68 10.56 13.39 4.49
C TRP A 68 10.10 12.85 3.13
N LEU A 69 9.00 12.10 3.07
CA LEU A 69 8.44 11.57 1.81
C LEU A 69 8.00 12.69 0.87
N PHE A 70 7.26 13.68 1.37
CA PHE A 70 6.89 14.85 0.57
C PHE A 70 8.14 15.54 0.00
N ASN A 71 9.15 15.77 0.84
CA ASN A 71 10.38 16.41 0.40
C ASN A 71 11.16 15.57 -0.63
N SER A 72 11.25 14.25 -0.43
CA SER A 72 11.99 13.36 -1.33
C SER A 72 11.27 13.14 -2.67
N ILE A 73 9.95 12.90 -2.63
CA ILE A 73 9.16 12.58 -3.83
C ILE A 73 8.93 13.83 -4.67
N LEU A 74 8.49 14.93 -4.08
CA LEU A 74 8.15 16.14 -4.85
C LEU A 74 9.37 16.75 -5.53
N ASN A 75 10.54 16.69 -4.88
CA ASN A 75 11.79 17.09 -5.50
C ASN A 75 12.20 16.17 -6.65
N GLY A 76 11.63 14.97 -6.76
CA GLY A 76 11.94 13.91 -7.73
C GLY A 76 10.97 13.81 -8.92
N ILE A 77 9.94 14.67 -9.00
CA ILE A 77 8.94 14.65 -10.07
C ILE A 77 9.44 15.53 -11.22
N TYR A 78 10.09 14.93 -12.22
CA TYR A 78 10.60 15.64 -13.40
C TYR A 78 9.91 15.23 -14.70
N ASN A 79 9.42 13.98 -14.78
CA ASN A 79 8.96 13.36 -16.03
C ASN A 79 7.46 13.04 -16.00
N CYS A 80 6.62 14.05 -15.75
CA CYS A 80 5.17 13.89 -15.71
C CYS A 80 4.48 14.74 -16.76
N ASP A 81 3.60 14.12 -17.55
CA ASP A 81 2.75 14.81 -18.53
C ASP A 81 1.83 15.82 -17.82
N SER A 82 1.28 15.44 -16.65
CA SER A 82 0.57 16.34 -15.74
C SER A 82 1.21 16.34 -14.36
N LYS A 83 1.92 17.43 -14.02
CA LYS A 83 2.53 17.62 -12.70
C LYS A 83 1.50 17.54 -11.57
N GLU A 84 0.33 18.14 -11.73
CA GLU A 84 -0.74 18.11 -10.73
C GLU A 84 -1.25 16.67 -10.48
N SER A 85 -1.44 15.89 -11.56
CA SER A 85 -1.85 14.49 -11.48
C SER A 85 -0.82 13.65 -10.74
N CYS A 86 0.46 13.78 -11.09
CA CYS A 86 1.55 13.08 -10.42
C CYS A 86 1.67 13.42 -8.94
N ILE A 87 1.54 14.70 -8.57
CA ILE A 87 1.54 15.14 -7.17
C ILE A 87 0.37 14.50 -6.41
N THR A 88 -0.82 14.46 -7.02
CA THR A 88 -2.00 13.85 -6.42
C THR A 88 -1.81 12.35 -6.16
N VAL A 89 -1.29 11.61 -7.14
CA VAL A 89 -1.04 10.18 -6.99
C VAL A 89 0.09 9.91 -5.98
N ALA A 90 1.17 10.68 -6.03
CA ALA A 90 2.24 10.61 -5.03
C ALA A 90 1.71 10.81 -3.61
N PHE A 91 0.82 11.80 -3.42
CA PHE A 91 0.15 12.02 -2.15
C PHE A 91 -0.64 10.79 -1.70
N VAL A 92 -1.38 10.12 -2.59
CA VAL A 92 -2.14 8.92 -2.20
C VAL A 92 -1.22 7.75 -1.83
N TYR A 93 -0.05 7.59 -2.47
CA TYR A 93 0.95 6.60 -2.01
C TYR A 93 1.50 6.93 -0.62
N ILE A 94 1.78 8.20 -0.33
CA ILE A 94 2.18 8.67 1.00
C ILE A 94 1.06 8.39 2.02
N LEU A 95 -0.19 8.67 1.66
CA LEU A 95 -1.36 8.39 2.49
C LEU A 95 -1.58 6.88 2.72
N GLY A 96 -1.30 6.07 1.71
CA GLY A 96 -1.22 4.61 1.77
C GLY A 96 -0.32 4.17 2.91
N TRP A 97 0.93 4.62 2.89
CA TRP A 97 1.91 4.27 3.92
C TRP A 97 1.54 4.81 5.29
N LEU A 98 1.04 6.05 5.39
CA LEU A 98 0.54 6.60 6.65
C LEU A 98 -0.53 5.69 7.26
N SER A 99 -1.52 5.32 6.45
CA SER A 99 -2.65 4.49 6.87
C SER A 99 -2.19 3.11 7.30
N TYR A 100 -1.31 2.51 6.51
CA TYR A 100 -0.69 1.23 6.84
C TYR A 100 -0.01 1.29 8.20
N LYS A 101 0.85 2.28 8.45
CA LYS A 101 1.55 2.42 9.72
C LYS A 101 0.57 2.61 10.87
N LEU A 102 -0.36 3.56 10.78
CA LEU A 102 -1.31 3.80 11.85
C LEU A 102 -2.21 2.57 12.15
N ASP A 103 -2.54 1.75 11.15
CA ASP A 103 -3.34 0.53 11.31
C ASP A 103 -2.57 -0.63 12.00
N GLN A 104 -1.22 -0.60 12.06
CA GLN A 104 -0.42 -1.68 12.64
C GLN A 104 -0.47 -1.78 14.16
N LYS A 105 -0.61 -0.66 14.90
CA LYS A 105 -0.64 -0.64 16.37
C LYS A 105 -2.01 -0.17 16.86
N THR A 106 -2.97 -1.10 16.93
CA THR A 106 -4.35 -0.85 17.37
C THR A 106 -4.51 -0.66 18.88
N GLU A 107 -3.50 -1.01 19.68
CA GLU A 107 -3.58 -1.04 21.15
C GLU A 107 -3.58 0.35 21.83
N ASN A 108 -3.28 1.44 21.11
CA ASN A 108 -3.18 2.79 21.67
C ASN A 108 -3.98 3.82 20.85
N ARG A 109 -5.32 3.79 20.98
CA ARG A 109 -6.29 4.62 20.22
C ARG A 109 -6.12 4.45 18.69
N VAL A 110 -7.19 4.01 18.03
CA VAL A 110 -7.23 4.04 16.57
C VAL A 110 -7.19 5.50 16.13
N ILE A 111 -6.01 5.98 15.74
CA ILE A 111 -5.83 7.30 15.15
C ILE A 111 -6.42 7.22 13.75
N LYS A 112 -7.57 7.89 13.55
CA LYS A 112 -8.11 8.07 12.21
C LYS A 112 -7.19 9.04 11.45
N LEU A 113 -7.22 8.97 10.12
CA LEU A 113 -6.46 9.91 9.29
C LEU A 113 -6.83 11.37 9.58
N ASN A 114 -8.11 11.64 9.85
CA ASN A 114 -8.54 12.98 10.25
C ASN A 114 -7.99 13.41 11.63
N ASP A 115 -7.78 12.47 12.56
CA ASP A 115 -7.14 12.77 13.85
C ASP A 115 -5.67 13.16 13.63
N PHE A 116 -4.96 12.42 12.78
CA PHE A 116 -3.60 12.75 12.37
C PHE A 116 -3.53 14.13 11.69
N TYR A 117 -4.48 14.43 10.80
CA TYR A 117 -4.60 15.73 10.15
C TYR A 117 -4.75 16.86 11.17
N ASN A 118 -5.67 16.73 12.12
CA ASN A 118 -5.89 17.76 13.14
C ASN A 118 -4.67 17.94 14.05
N MET A 119 -3.99 16.84 14.39
CA MET A 119 -2.84 16.85 15.28
C MET A 119 -1.60 17.49 14.65
N TYR A 120 -1.29 17.19 13.38
CA TYR A 120 -0.02 17.59 12.76
C TYR A 120 -0.16 18.54 11.57
N ILE A 121 -1.23 18.43 10.78
CA ILE A 121 -1.31 19.11 9.48
C ILE A 121 -2.04 20.44 9.59
N ALA A 122 -3.16 20.49 10.31
CA ALA A 122 -4.03 21.67 10.39
C ALA A 122 -3.25 22.94 10.81
N ASN A 123 -2.39 22.80 11.82
CA ASN A 123 -1.62 23.91 12.40
C ASN A 123 -0.10 23.73 12.31
N GLY A 124 0.40 22.64 11.70
CA GLY A 124 1.83 22.36 11.61
C GLY A 124 2.54 23.29 10.63
N ASN A 125 3.55 24.01 11.10
CA ASN A 125 4.32 24.93 10.26
C ASN A 125 5.18 24.19 9.22
N GLU A 126 5.57 22.96 9.52
CA GLU A 126 6.33 22.08 8.62
C GLU A 126 5.56 21.77 7.33
N TYR A 127 4.23 21.72 7.38
CA TYR A 127 3.37 21.48 6.21
C TYR A 127 3.12 22.75 5.38
N LYS A 128 3.42 23.93 5.91
CA LYS A 128 3.40 25.21 5.18
C LYS A 128 4.67 25.47 4.38
N LYS A 129 5.60 24.50 4.37
CA LYS A 129 6.83 24.60 3.57
C LYS A 129 6.47 24.79 2.10
N SER A 130 7.05 25.81 1.48
CA SER A 130 6.85 26.10 0.06
C SER A 130 7.37 24.97 -0.80
N ILE A 131 6.61 24.65 -1.85
CA ILE A 131 7.03 23.76 -2.93
C ILE A 131 7.34 24.64 -4.13
N ASP A 132 8.52 24.47 -4.70
CA ASP A 132 8.88 25.12 -5.96
C ASP A 132 8.41 24.22 -7.10
N ASN A 133 7.27 24.57 -7.70
CA ASN A 133 6.67 23.83 -8.80
C ASN A 133 5.81 24.75 -9.70
N ASP A 134 5.55 24.32 -10.93
CA ASP A 134 4.69 25.03 -11.88
C ASP A 134 3.20 24.70 -11.70
N THR A 135 2.77 24.34 -10.48
CA THR A 135 1.39 23.96 -10.18
C THR A 135 0.73 24.94 -9.23
N GLU A 136 -0.56 24.76 -8.97
CA GLU A 136 -1.27 25.55 -7.96
C GLU A 136 -0.88 25.17 -6.53
N TYR A 137 -0.29 23.99 -6.31
CA TYR A 137 0.11 23.52 -4.99
C TYR A 137 1.33 24.30 -4.49
N LYS A 138 1.12 25.25 -3.57
CA LYS A 138 2.19 26.08 -3.04
C LYS A 138 2.86 25.46 -1.82
N THR A 139 2.14 24.63 -1.07
CA THR A 139 2.64 23.97 0.14
C THR A 139 2.23 22.50 0.22
N TYR A 140 2.88 21.72 1.09
CA TYR A 140 2.44 20.33 1.36
C TYR A 140 1.01 20.29 1.88
N LYS A 141 0.63 21.30 2.68
CA LYS A 141 -0.73 21.45 3.20
C LYS A 141 -1.74 21.64 2.07
N ASP A 142 -1.43 22.42 1.04
CA ASP A 142 -2.35 22.65 -0.07
C ASP A 142 -2.69 21.36 -0.82
N ILE A 143 -1.69 20.48 -1.01
CA ILE A 143 -1.90 19.15 -1.61
C ILE A 143 -2.90 18.36 -0.77
N ILE A 144 -2.72 18.36 0.54
CA ILE A 144 -3.55 17.61 1.49
C ILE A 144 -4.98 18.19 1.54
N ASP A 145 -5.11 19.51 1.67
CA ASP A 145 -6.40 20.21 1.79
C ASP A 145 -7.25 20.02 0.53
N LYS A 146 -6.64 20.12 -0.65
CA LYS A 146 -7.37 19.89 -1.92
C LYS A 146 -7.88 18.45 -2.05
N ASN A 147 -7.18 17.51 -1.43
CA ASN A 147 -7.52 16.08 -1.43
C ASN A 147 -8.09 15.60 -0.08
N LYS A 148 -8.62 16.51 0.76
CA LYS A 148 -9.02 16.24 2.14
C LYS A 148 -10.05 15.11 2.28
N LYS A 149 -10.91 14.92 1.28
CA LYS A 149 -11.89 13.82 1.26
C LYS A 149 -11.26 12.42 1.39
N LEU A 150 -9.98 12.27 1.02
CA LEU A 150 -9.24 11.01 1.21
C LEU A 150 -8.94 10.73 2.70
N MET A 151 -8.90 11.76 3.55
CA MET A 151 -8.69 11.61 5.00
C MET A 151 -9.93 11.08 5.73
N ASP A 152 -11.10 11.10 5.09
CA ASP A 152 -12.36 10.58 5.66
C ASP A 152 -12.55 9.08 5.39
N ILE A 153 -11.72 8.49 4.53
CA ILE A 153 -11.79 7.07 4.19
C ILE A 153 -11.28 6.24 5.38
N ASP A 154 -11.90 5.07 5.61
CA ASP A 154 -11.43 4.13 6.62
C ASP A 154 -9.97 3.76 6.37
N ILE A 155 -9.16 3.93 7.41
CA ILE A 155 -7.73 3.69 7.38
C ILE A 155 -7.37 2.28 6.92
N LYS A 156 -8.22 1.28 7.20
CA LYS A 156 -8.03 -0.11 6.77
C LYS A 156 -8.14 -0.26 5.25
N VAL A 157 -8.97 0.56 4.61
CA VAL A 157 -9.14 0.56 3.16
C VAL A 157 -7.90 1.14 2.49
N ILE A 158 -7.41 2.29 2.97
CA ILE A 158 -6.17 2.88 2.44
C ILE A 158 -4.93 2.04 2.79
N SER A 159 -4.90 1.39 3.95
CA SER A 159 -3.86 0.42 4.34
C SER A 159 -3.76 -0.74 3.33
N LYS A 160 -4.89 -1.31 2.89
CA LYS A 160 -4.92 -2.33 1.82
C LYS A 160 -4.33 -1.83 0.50
N PHE A 161 -4.60 -0.58 0.15
CA PHE A 161 -4.00 0.03 -1.03
C PHE A 161 -2.48 0.09 -0.95
N TYR A 162 -1.90 0.34 0.23
CA TYR A 162 -0.44 0.32 0.40
C TYR A 162 0.18 -1.04 0.04
N TYR A 163 -0.48 -2.14 0.40
CA TYR A 163 -0.02 -3.48 0.01
C TYR A 163 -0.04 -3.69 -1.51
N ALA A 164 -1.10 -3.22 -2.20
CA ALA A 164 -1.14 -3.26 -3.66
C ALA A 164 0.02 -2.45 -4.24
N PHE A 165 0.18 -1.19 -3.81
CA PHE A 165 1.28 -0.32 -4.23
C PHE A 165 2.67 -0.95 -4.03
N ASN A 166 2.93 -1.55 -2.86
CA ASN A 166 4.22 -2.19 -2.60
C ASN A 166 4.50 -3.34 -3.57
N ASN A 167 3.49 -4.18 -3.86
CA ASN A 167 3.64 -5.26 -4.85
C ASN A 167 3.85 -4.70 -6.27
N LEU A 168 3.19 -3.61 -6.63
CA LEU A 168 3.40 -2.93 -7.91
C LEU A 168 4.85 -2.42 -8.04
N CYS A 169 5.42 -1.84 -6.97
CA CYS A 169 6.84 -1.48 -6.93
C CYS A 169 7.77 -2.70 -7.06
N LYS A 170 7.43 -3.83 -6.44
CA LYS A 170 8.19 -5.08 -6.60
C LYS A 170 8.14 -5.62 -8.01
N MET A 171 6.97 -5.56 -8.67
CA MET A 171 6.85 -5.91 -10.08
C MET A 171 7.77 -5.05 -10.96
N TYR A 172 7.83 -3.74 -10.71
CA TYR A 172 8.72 -2.85 -11.46
C TYR A 172 10.21 -3.16 -11.22
N THR A 173 10.63 -3.20 -9.95
CA THR A 173 12.04 -3.37 -9.56
C THR A 173 12.61 -4.75 -9.88
N GLU A 174 11.79 -5.80 -9.85
CA GLU A 174 12.20 -7.18 -10.12
C GLU A 174 11.92 -7.62 -11.57
N LEU A 175 11.43 -6.73 -12.44
CA LEU A 175 11.07 -7.04 -13.82
C LEU A 175 12.23 -7.69 -14.60
N SER A 176 13.45 -7.16 -14.44
CA SER A 176 14.65 -7.69 -15.09
C SER A 176 15.02 -9.11 -14.66
N LYS A 177 14.59 -9.52 -13.45
CA LYS A 177 14.86 -10.84 -12.87
C LYS A 177 13.74 -11.84 -13.11
N ALA A 178 12.60 -11.41 -13.69
CA ALA A 178 11.43 -12.24 -13.91
C ALA A 178 11.76 -13.58 -14.61
N LYS A 179 12.65 -13.56 -15.61
CA LYS A 179 13.09 -14.78 -16.32
C LYS A 179 13.66 -15.86 -15.40
N ASN A 180 14.51 -15.46 -14.45
CA ASN A 180 15.25 -16.39 -13.58
C ASN A 180 14.53 -16.64 -12.25
N LYS A 181 13.57 -15.78 -11.89
CA LYS A 181 12.83 -15.80 -10.62
C LYS A 181 11.31 -15.71 -10.88
N SER A 182 10.82 -16.50 -11.82
CA SER A 182 9.44 -16.39 -12.32
C SER A 182 8.39 -16.62 -11.24
N GLU A 183 8.58 -17.61 -10.37
CA GLU A 183 7.67 -17.90 -9.26
C GLU A 183 7.56 -16.73 -8.27
N GLU A 184 8.71 -16.14 -7.90
CA GLU A 184 8.78 -14.99 -7.01
C GLU A 184 8.10 -13.76 -7.66
N TYR A 185 8.38 -13.52 -8.94
CA TYR A 185 7.76 -12.42 -9.70
C TYR A 185 6.24 -12.57 -9.79
N LEU A 186 5.74 -13.77 -10.12
CA LEU A 186 4.30 -14.03 -10.21
C LEU A 186 3.59 -13.90 -8.85
N LYS A 187 4.29 -14.13 -7.74
CA LYS A 187 3.74 -13.86 -6.40
C LYS A 187 3.45 -12.37 -6.21
N TYR A 188 4.34 -11.48 -6.64
CA TYR A 188 4.09 -10.03 -6.59
C TYR A 188 2.91 -9.63 -7.48
N VAL A 189 2.83 -10.21 -8.69
CA VAL A 189 1.72 -9.98 -9.63
C VAL A 189 0.38 -10.37 -9.01
N ASN A 190 0.26 -11.59 -8.51
CA ASN A 190 -0.99 -12.08 -7.95
C ASN A 190 -1.41 -11.28 -6.70
N ASN A 191 -0.46 -10.99 -5.80
CA ASN A 191 -0.73 -10.15 -4.64
C ASN A 191 -1.20 -8.74 -5.05
N PHE A 192 -0.64 -8.15 -6.11
CA PHE A 192 -1.11 -6.87 -6.62
C PHE A 192 -2.57 -6.97 -7.08
N VAL A 193 -2.88 -7.93 -7.96
CA VAL A 193 -4.22 -8.13 -8.53
C VAL A 193 -5.27 -8.35 -7.44
N ASP A 194 -4.97 -9.23 -6.48
CA ASP A 194 -5.87 -9.55 -5.38
C ASP A 194 -6.18 -8.32 -4.53
N ASN A 195 -5.15 -7.57 -4.11
CA ASN A 195 -5.35 -6.37 -3.30
C ASN A 195 -6.01 -5.24 -4.12
N TYR A 196 -5.63 -5.05 -5.38
CA TYR A 196 -6.21 -4.04 -6.27
C TYR A 196 -7.71 -4.25 -6.46
N ASN A 197 -8.15 -5.48 -6.75
CA ASN A 197 -9.56 -5.79 -6.97
C ASN A 197 -10.42 -5.54 -5.71
N THR A 198 -9.86 -5.68 -4.50
CA THR A 198 -10.61 -5.37 -3.26
C THR A 198 -10.96 -3.89 -3.12
N LEU A 199 -10.21 -2.99 -3.78
CA LEU A 199 -10.44 -1.55 -3.70
C LEU A 199 -11.67 -1.09 -4.50
N PHE A 200 -12.19 -1.91 -5.44
CA PHE A 200 -13.39 -1.62 -6.25
C PHE A 200 -14.70 -1.98 -5.57
N ASN A 201 -14.67 -2.83 -4.55
CA ASN A 201 -15.87 -3.27 -3.83
C ASN A 201 -16.30 -2.32 -2.72
N ASP A 202 -15.57 -1.21 -2.53
CA ASP A 202 -15.82 -0.21 -1.51
C ASP A 202 -16.68 0.95 -2.05
N LYS A 203 -17.51 1.55 -1.19
CA LYS A 203 -18.28 2.77 -1.50
C LYS A 203 -17.37 3.95 -1.91
N ASN A 204 -16.08 3.87 -1.57
CA ASN A 204 -15.07 4.89 -1.85
C ASN A 204 -14.37 4.75 -3.22
N ALA A 205 -14.76 3.80 -4.08
CA ALA A 205 -14.10 3.56 -5.37
C ALA A 205 -13.94 4.84 -6.22
N ASN A 206 -14.93 5.73 -6.19
CA ASN A 206 -14.85 7.02 -6.90
C ASN A 206 -13.74 7.95 -6.38
N LEU A 207 -13.42 7.92 -5.09
CA LEU A 207 -12.34 8.71 -4.50
C LEU A 207 -10.97 8.17 -4.92
N PHE A 208 -10.86 6.85 -5.08
CA PHE A 208 -9.64 6.20 -5.55
C PHE A 208 -9.50 6.17 -7.07
N LYS A 209 -10.54 6.56 -7.84
CA LYS A 209 -10.59 6.38 -9.30
C LYS A 209 -9.30 6.81 -10.01
N ARG A 210 -8.81 8.02 -9.73
CA ARG A 210 -7.56 8.54 -10.33
C ARG A 210 -6.34 7.66 -10.04
N VAL A 211 -6.22 7.18 -8.80
CA VAL A 211 -5.08 6.39 -8.34
C VAL A 211 -5.16 4.96 -8.83
N LEU A 212 -6.37 4.40 -8.90
CA LEU A 212 -6.61 3.09 -9.50
C LEU A 212 -6.30 3.12 -11.00
N SER A 213 -6.70 4.20 -11.70
CA SER A 213 -6.32 4.40 -13.10
C SER A 213 -4.80 4.45 -13.27
N ALA A 214 -4.08 5.18 -12.41
CA ALA A 214 -2.62 5.22 -12.46
C ALA A 214 -1.98 3.85 -12.18
N ALA A 215 -2.41 3.17 -11.12
CA ALA A 215 -1.90 1.84 -10.78
C ALA A 215 -2.20 0.79 -11.87
N SER A 216 -3.38 0.86 -12.48
CA SER A 216 -3.77 0.02 -13.62
C SER A 216 -2.91 0.30 -14.84
N TYR A 217 -2.61 1.56 -15.10
CA TYR A 217 -1.75 1.94 -16.21
C TYR A 217 -0.32 1.44 -15.99
N ASP A 218 0.26 1.68 -14.82
CA ASP A 218 1.59 1.20 -14.45
C ASP A 218 1.66 -0.34 -14.54
N TYR A 219 0.62 -1.05 -14.09
CA TYR A 219 0.51 -2.50 -14.23
C TYR A 219 0.56 -2.94 -15.70
N ASN A 220 -0.26 -2.34 -16.55
CA ASN A 220 -0.30 -2.64 -17.98
C ASN A 220 1.01 -2.31 -18.67
N TYR A 221 1.66 -1.20 -18.28
CA TYR A 221 2.99 -0.84 -18.75
C TYR A 221 4.01 -1.94 -18.41
N ILE A 222 4.12 -2.32 -17.13
CA ILE A 222 5.03 -3.39 -16.68
C ILE A 222 4.76 -4.71 -17.40
N LYS A 223 3.49 -5.09 -17.54
CA LYS A 223 3.04 -6.29 -18.27
C LYS A 223 3.48 -6.26 -19.74
N ASN A 224 3.42 -5.10 -20.39
CA ASN A 224 3.83 -4.93 -21.79
C ASN A 224 5.35 -4.89 -21.96
N THR A 225 6.09 -4.34 -21.00
CA THR A 225 7.56 -4.31 -20.99
C THR A 225 8.19 -5.68 -20.71
N LEU A 226 7.43 -6.63 -20.16
CA LEU A 226 7.92 -7.98 -19.89
C LEU A 226 8.23 -8.74 -21.19
N ASN A 227 9.53 -8.95 -21.46
CA ASN A 227 10.03 -9.62 -22.66
C ASN A 227 10.00 -11.17 -22.59
N VAL A 228 9.37 -11.76 -21.58
CA VAL A 228 9.35 -13.22 -21.35
C VAL A 228 7.93 -13.74 -21.54
N GLU A 229 7.63 -14.21 -22.75
CA GLU A 229 6.27 -14.61 -23.16
C GLU A 229 5.63 -15.67 -22.26
N SER A 230 6.42 -16.66 -21.81
CA SER A 230 5.95 -17.73 -20.92
C SER A 230 5.49 -17.24 -19.54
N ILE A 231 6.00 -16.08 -19.09
CA ILE A 231 5.58 -15.43 -17.84
C ILE A 231 4.42 -14.48 -18.13
N LYS A 232 4.51 -13.73 -19.24
CA LYS A 232 3.47 -12.79 -19.68
C LYS A 232 2.10 -13.47 -19.78
N ASN A 233 2.05 -14.68 -20.32
CA ASN A 233 0.82 -15.48 -20.44
C ASN A 233 0.23 -15.96 -19.09
N LYS A 234 0.96 -15.80 -17.98
CA LYS A 234 0.49 -16.14 -16.63
C LYS A 234 0.06 -14.91 -15.82
N ILE A 235 0.23 -13.71 -16.37
CA ILE A 235 -0.17 -12.47 -15.70
C ILE A 235 -1.69 -12.31 -15.86
N PRO A 236 -2.46 -12.21 -14.76
CA PRO A 236 -3.91 -12.01 -14.83
C PRO A 236 -4.30 -10.70 -15.54
N GLU A 237 -5.56 -10.57 -15.91
CA GLU A 237 -6.13 -9.25 -16.23
C GLU A 237 -6.65 -8.57 -14.95
N LEU A 238 -6.63 -7.25 -14.93
CA LEU A 238 -7.30 -6.49 -13.87
C LEU A 238 -8.80 -6.52 -14.09
N SER A 239 -9.57 -6.55 -13.00
CA SER A 239 -11.02 -6.41 -13.12
C SER A 239 -11.35 -4.98 -13.51
N ASN A 240 -12.03 -4.83 -14.65
CA ASN A 240 -12.54 -3.55 -15.10
C ASN A 240 -13.97 -3.43 -14.53
N GLU A 241 -14.12 -2.64 -13.47
CA GLU A 241 -15.40 -2.36 -12.79
C GLU A 241 -16.06 -3.53 -12.04
N ARG A 242 -16.97 -3.11 -11.14
CA ARG A 242 -17.70 -3.90 -10.15
C ARG A 242 -18.45 -5.06 -10.82
N THR A 243 -17.89 -6.26 -10.79
CA THR A 243 -18.70 -7.45 -10.99
C THR A 243 -19.65 -7.54 -9.80
N ALA A 244 -20.92 -7.20 -10.00
CA ALA A 244 -21.96 -7.61 -9.06
C ALA A 244 -21.81 -9.12 -8.83
N PRO A 245 -22.00 -9.63 -7.60
CA PRO A 245 -21.90 -11.07 -7.36
C PRO A 245 -22.88 -11.77 -8.29
N GLN A 246 -22.36 -12.51 -9.27
CA GLN A 246 -23.21 -13.42 -10.02
C GLN A 246 -23.59 -14.54 -9.05
N ALA A 247 -24.79 -14.42 -8.51
CA ALA A 247 -25.47 -15.53 -7.87
C ALA A 247 -25.57 -16.64 -8.92
N SER A 248 -24.68 -17.63 -8.78
CA SER A 248 -24.75 -18.87 -9.53
C SER A 248 -25.93 -19.65 -8.99
N GLY A 249 -26.93 -19.94 -9.82
CA GLY A 249 -27.96 -20.92 -9.49
C GLY A 249 -29.33 -20.66 -10.09
N SER A 250 -29.55 -21.04 -11.35
CA SER A 250 -30.28 -22.28 -11.66
C SER A 250 -30.68 -22.30 -13.13
N SER A 251 -30.33 -23.42 -13.77
CA SER A 251 -30.90 -23.85 -15.03
C SER A 251 -32.41 -24.02 -14.85
N PHE A 252 -33.20 -23.28 -15.63
CA PHE A 252 -34.56 -23.68 -15.94
C PHE A 252 -34.68 -23.88 -17.45
N LYS A 253 -34.90 -25.15 -17.79
CA LYS A 253 -35.29 -25.66 -19.10
C LYS A 253 -36.81 -25.54 -19.19
N GLY A 254 -37.32 -24.94 -20.26
CA GLY A 254 -38.75 -24.90 -20.59
C GLY A 254 -38.98 -23.96 -21.78
N THR A 255 -38.79 -24.45 -22.99
CA THR A 255 -39.84 -24.83 -23.95
C THR A 255 -40.35 -23.66 -24.78
N GLN A 256 -40.08 -23.80 -26.07
CA GLN A 256 -40.54 -23.05 -27.22
C GLN A 256 -42.07 -23.12 -27.38
N MET A 257 -42.72 -21.98 -27.60
CA MET A 257 -43.89 -21.86 -28.48
C MET A 257 -43.99 -20.42 -28.99
N ASP A 258 -44.18 -20.32 -30.30
CA ASP A 258 -44.50 -19.13 -31.07
C ASP A 258 -45.90 -18.61 -30.68
N ASP A 259 -46.11 -17.29 -30.64
CA ASP A 259 -47.09 -16.66 -31.53
C ASP A 259 -46.99 -15.12 -31.53
N SER A 260 -47.50 -14.54 -32.60
CA SER A 260 -47.24 -13.21 -33.13
C SER A 260 -48.23 -12.13 -32.65
N SER A 261 -47.85 -10.87 -32.91
CA SER A 261 -48.71 -9.72 -33.29
C SER A 261 -49.24 -8.70 -32.26
N SER A 262 -48.70 -7.48 -32.43
CA SER A 262 -49.35 -6.16 -32.63
C SER A 262 -50.18 -5.43 -31.55
N GLY A 263 -49.86 -4.13 -31.39
CA GLY A 263 -50.81 -3.02 -31.19
C GLY A 263 -50.79 -2.36 -29.80
N THR A 264 -50.10 -1.24 -29.59
CA THR A 264 -50.56 0.18 -29.69
C THR A 264 -50.76 0.84 -28.32
N SER A 265 -50.25 2.07 -28.24
CA SER A 265 -50.23 3.08 -27.17
C SER A 265 -51.53 3.33 -26.39
N THR A 266 -51.42 3.73 -25.11
CA THR A 266 -51.78 5.08 -24.59
C THR A 266 -51.42 5.24 -23.10
N SER A 267 -50.99 6.44 -22.74
CA SER A 267 -50.83 6.99 -21.39
C SER A 267 -52.13 6.96 -20.59
N ASP A 268 -52.03 6.88 -19.26
CA ASP A 268 -52.55 7.94 -18.38
C ASP A 268 -52.16 7.73 -16.90
N SER A 269 -51.92 8.85 -16.27
CA SER A 269 -51.68 9.09 -14.85
C SER A 269 -52.88 8.68 -13.98
N GLU A 270 -52.64 8.16 -12.77
CA GLU A 270 -52.99 8.88 -11.54
C GLU A 270 -52.61 8.10 -10.27
N THR A 271 -52.22 8.92 -9.30
CA THR A 271 -51.84 8.68 -7.92
C THR A 271 -52.90 7.91 -7.13
N LYS A 272 -52.49 6.87 -6.38
CA LYS A 272 -53.19 6.53 -5.13
C LYS A 272 -52.21 6.03 -4.07
N VAL A 273 -52.12 6.85 -3.03
CA VAL A 273 -51.50 6.60 -1.73
C VAL A 273 -52.11 5.33 -1.12
N SER A 274 -51.27 4.46 -0.57
CA SER A 274 -51.63 3.60 0.55
C SER A 274 -50.37 3.34 1.36
N GLU A 275 -50.34 3.99 2.52
CA GLU A 275 -49.49 3.65 3.64
C GLU A 275 -49.82 2.21 4.07
N THR A 276 -48.78 1.41 4.29
CA THR A 276 -48.83 0.34 5.30
C THR A 276 -47.46 0.29 5.92
N GLU A 277 -47.43 0.73 7.18
CA GLU A 277 -46.41 0.38 8.15
C GLU A 277 -46.28 -1.14 8.22
N ASN A 278 -45.06 -1.65 8.28
CA ASN A 278 -44.82 -2.85 9.07
C ASN A 278 -43.44 -2.78 9.71
N GLU A 279 -43.51 -2.86 11.04
CA GLU A 279 -42.45 -2.97 12.01
C GLU A 279 -41.51 -4.15 11.75
N LEU A 280 -40.26 -3.92 12.16
CA LEU A 280 -39.44 -4.82 12.96
C LEU A 280 -39.15 -6.24 12.42
N SER A 281 -37.92 -6.42 11.94
CA SER A 281 -37.11 -7.57 12.37
C SER A 281 -35.63 -7.25 12.26
N ASN A 282 -35.05 -6.89 13.40
CA ASN A 282 -33.62 -7.03 13.63
C ASN A 282 -33.26 -8.51 13.57
N SER A 283 -32.35 -8.86 12.67
CA SER A 283 -31.51 -10.05 12.81
C SER A 283 -30.08 -9.62 12.56
N GLU A 284 -29.44 -9.19 13.65
CA GLU A 284 -28.01 -9.40 13.80
C GLU A 284 -27.75 -10.90 13.63
N THR A 285 -27.13 -11.25 12.51
CA THR A 285 -26.19 -12.35 12.51
C THR A 285 -24.96 -11.84 11.79
N ALA A 286 -24.15 -11.08 12.52
CA ALA A 286 -22.74 -10.92 12.21
C ALA A 286 -22.12 -12.33 12.25
N LYS A 287 -22.16 -13.04 11.11
CA LYS A 287 -21.32 -14.20 10.87
C LYS A 287 -19.89 -13.68 10.84
N SER A 288 -19.29 -13.63 12.02
CA SER A 288 -17.86 -13.50 12.24
C SER A 288 -17.15 -14.54 11.38
N ILE A 289 -16.45 -14.07 10.34
CA ILE A 289 -15.52 -14.90 9.58
C ILE A 289 -14.35 -15.22 10.53
N PRO A 290 -13.99 -16.50 10.76
CA PRO A 290 -12.89 -16.84 11.63
C PRO A 290 -11.56 -16.47 10.95
N LEU A 291 -10.79 -15.59 11.58
CA LEU A 291 -9.44 -15.22 11.17
C LEU A 291 -8.48 -16.37 11.53
N VAL A 292 -8.34 -17.36 10.65
CA VAL A 292 -7.40 -18.47 10.85
C VAL A 292 -5.98 -17.97 10.58
N ILE A 293 -5.30 -17.46 11.62
CA ILE A 293 -3.85 -17.33 11.62
C ILE A 293 -3.27 -18.67 12.08
N ASN A 294 -3.11 -19.60 11.15
CA ASN A 294 -2.27 -20.78 11.36
C ASN A 294 -0.91 -20.54 10.71
N LYS A 295 0.04 -20.00 11.47
CA LYS A 295 1.47 -20.08 11.16
C LYS A 295 2.13 -20.94 12.23
N LEU A 296 1.95 -22.26 12.11
CA LEU A 296 2.72 -23.23 12.87
C LEU A 296 4.16 -23.19 12.32
N ILE A 297 5.08 -22.56 13.05
CA ILE A 297 6.51 -22.70 12.74
C ILE A 297 6.87 -24.16 13.09
N PRO A 298 7.44 -24.94 12.17
CA PRO A 298 7.89 -26.29 12.48
C PRO A 298 8.96 -26.22 13.57
N ILE A 299 8.63 -26.75 14.75
CA ILE A 299 9.48 -26.90 15.93
C ILE A 299 10.94 -27.30 15.59
N PRO A 300 11.26 -28.19 14.61
CA PRO A 300 12.66 -28.50 14.28
C PRO A 300 13.48 -27.31 13.76
N PHE A 301 12.88 -26.28 13.14
CA PHE A 301 13.64 -25.12 12.63
C PHE A 301 14.22 -24.23 13.74
N ILE A 302 13.54 -24.14 14.89
CA ILE A 302 14.01 -23.36 16.05
C ILE A 302 15.27 -24.00 16.65
N PHE A 303 15.34 -25.33 16.68
CA PHE A 303 16.51 -26.07 17.17
C PHE A 303 17.75 -25.89 16.29
N VAL A 304 17.58 -25.83 14.96
CA VAL A 304 18.72 -25.63 14.04
C VAL A 304 19.33 -24.24 14.20
N VAL A 305 18.49 -23.19 14.30
CA VAL A 305 18.97 -21.80 14.43
C VAL A 305 19.66 -21.58 15.78
N THR A 306 19.12 -22.13 16.87
CA THR A 306 19.72 -22.02 18.20
C THR A 306 21.07 -22.71 18.31
N LEU A 307 21.26 -23.88 17.67
CA LEU A 307 22.55 -24.57 17.63
C LEU A 307 23.61 -23.80 16.81
N ILE A 308 23.23 -23.19 15.69
CA ILE A 308 24.14 -22.37 14.87
C ILE A 308 24.61 -21.14 15.65
N LEU A 309 23.69 -20.43 16.32
CA LEU A 309 24.04 -19.25 17.13
C LEU A 309 24.93 -19.62 18.32
N LEU A 310 24.66 -20.73 19.00
CA LEU A 310 25.49 -21.20 20.12
C LEU A 310 26.91 -21.58 19.67
N GLY A 311 27.05 -22.20 18.50
CA GLY A 311 28.36 -22.51 17.91
C GLY A 311 29.18 -21.26 17.57
N ILE A 312 28.52 -20.21 17.07
CA ILE A 312 29.17 -18.92 16.78
C ILE A 312 29.66 -18.28 18.09
N VAL A 313 28.80 -18.18 19.12
CA VAL A 313 29.17 -17.58 20.42
C VAL A 313 30.30 -18.38 21.09
N TYR A 314 30.25 -19.71 21.06
CA TYR A 314 31.30 -20.57 21.62
C TYR A 314 32.66 -20.32 20.95
N LYS A 315 32.70 -20.18 19.61
CA LYS A 315 33.93 -19.90 18.86
C LYS A 315 34.53 -18.53 19.22
N TYR A 316 33.69 -17.50 19.38
CA TYR A 316 34.17 -16.17 19.78
C TYR A 316 34.63 -16.11 21.24
N SER A 317 33.99 -16.85 22.14
CA SER A 317 34.40 -16.95 23.55
C SER A 317 35.77 -17.62 23.71
N LEU A 318 35.97 -18.77 23.04
CA LEU A 318 37.23 -19.53 23.15
C LEU A 318 38.44 -18.77 22.55
N PHE A 319 38.21 -17.94 21.52
CA PHE A 319 39.27 -17.13 20.89
C PHE A 319 39.57 -15.81 21.61
N GLY A 320 38.62 -15.28 22.40
CA GLY A 320 38.79 -14.04 23.16
C GLY A 320 39.82 -14.14 24.30
N PHE A 321 39.90 -15.31 24.96
CA PHE A 321 40.81 -15.50 26.08
C PHE A 321 42.27 -15.71 25.68
N ARG A 322 42.54 -16.34 24.52
CA ARG A 322 43.92 -16.63 24.08
C ARG A 322 44.70 -15.39 23.65
N LYS A 323 44.02 -14.32 23.22
CA LYS A 323 44.66 -13.10 22.69
C LYS A 323 45.08 -12.11 23.78
N ARG A 324 44.50 -12.21 24.99
CA ARG A 324 44.80 -11.30 26.12
C ARG A 324 46.06 -11.73 26.88
N SER A 325 46.26 -13.03 27.06
CA SER A 325 47.41 -13.58 27.80
C SER A 325 48.76 -13.34 27.11
N GLN A 326 48.84 -13.49 25.78
CA GLN A 326 50.09 -13.22 25.03
C GLN A 326 50.49 -11.74 25.05
N LYS A 327 49.53 -10.81 25.05
CA LYS A 327 49.81 -9.36 25.10
C LYS A 327 50.30 -8.89 26.47
N GLN A 328 49.87 -9.52 27.56
CA GLN A 328 50.39 -9.24 28.91
C GLN A 328 51.82 -9.77 29.07
N TYR A 329 52.08 -11.01 28.65
CA TYR A 329 53.42 -11.62 28.73
C TYR A 329 54.49 -10.81 27.95
N LEU A 330 54.16 -10.30 26.76
CA LEU A 330 55.07 -9.45 25.98
C LEU A 330 55.32 -8.08 26.61
N ARG A 331 54.36 -7.52 27.35
CA ARG A 331 54.52 -6.24 28.06
C ARG A 331 55.36 -6.36 29.32
N GLU A 332 55.35 -7.51 29.99
CA GLU A 332 56.17 -7.76 31.18
C GLU A 332 57.65 -8.01 30.82
N LYS A 333 57.94 -8.63 29.67
CA LYS A 333 59.33 -8.83 29.20
C LYS A 333 60.04 -7.58 28.69
N LEU A 334 59.31 -6.52 28.33
CA LEU A 334 59.88 -5.23 27.90
C LEU A 334 60.21 -4.29 29.06
N LYS A 335 59.92 -4.68 30.30
CA LYS A 335 60.16 -3.88 31.51
C LYS A 335 61.27 -4.43 32.41
N LYS A 336 62.06 -5.40 31.93
CA LYS A 336 63.17 -6.00 32.67
C LYS A 336 64.49 -5.79 31.97
#